data_AF-A0A2I1K5V7-F1
#
_entry.id   AF-A0A2I1K5V7-F1
#
_cell.length_a   1.000
_cell.length_b   1.000
_cell.length_c   1.000
_cell.angle_alpha   90.00
_cell.angle_beta   90.00
_cell.angle_gamma   90.00
#
_symmetry.space_group_name_H-M   'P 1'
#
loop_
_entity.id
_entity.type
_entity.pdbx_description
1 polymer ?
#
loop_
_entity_poly.entity_id
_entity_poly.type
_entity_poly.pdbx_seq_one_letter_code
_entity_poly.pdbx_strand_id
1 'polypeptide(L)'
;MGNRILNFKRQLFRLLQGKSVDKSGFTLLEMCLVLIIVGILLLIIIPNMLAQKENAQETGDKALVKTVETQAVLYENAKNAKPKLGDLESNGYLTSEQVARYKLIPADKKTNAVLADE
;
A
#
# COMPACT_ATOMS: atom_id res chain seq x y z
N MET A 1 12.60 73.48 32.02
CA MET A 1 11.18 73.00 31.98
C MET A 1 10.89 71.91 30.93
N GLY A 2 11.81 71.53 30.04
CA GLY A 2 11.52 70.63 28.89
C GLY A 2 11.28 69.13 29.17
N ASN A 3 11.82 68.57 30.27
CA ASN A 3 11.68 67.13 30.55
C ASN A 3 10.26 66.66 30.89
N ARG A 4 9.37 67.57 31.34
CA ARG A 4 7.98 67.22 31.68
C ARG A 4 7.13 66.95 30.45
N ILE A 5 7.35 67.69 29.36
CA ILE A 5 6.61 67.56 28.09
C ILE A 5 7.02 66.27 27.36
N LEU A 6 8.31 65.92 27.43
CA LEU A 6 8.84 64.72 26.79
C LEU A 6 8.31 63.43 27.45
N ASN A 7 8.27 63.41 28.79
CA ASN A 7 7.69 62.30 29.54
C ASN A 7 6.18 62.16 29.28
N PHE A 8 5.47 63.27 29.13
CA PHE A 8 4.05 63.28 28.80
C PHE A 8 3.77 62.73 27.39
N LYS A 9 4.53 63.15 26.37
CA LYS A 9 4.43 62.57 25.01
C LYS A 9 4.72 61.07 25.01
N ARG A 10 5.71 60.62 25.79
CA ARG A 10 6.06 59.18 25.90
C ARG A 10 4.95 58.37 26.58
N GLN A 11 4.29 58.95 27.59
CA GLN A 11 3.17 58.32 28.29
C GLN A 11 1.91 58.31 27.42
N LEU A 12 1.66 59.37 26.65
CA LEU A 12 0.56 59.48 25.69
C LEU A 12 0.72 58.49 24.52
N PHE A 13 1.94 58.32 24.00
CA PHE A 13 2.22 57.38 22.91
C PHE A 13 2.00 55.92 23.33
N ARG A 14 2.23 55.57 24.60
CA ARG A 14 1.93 54.23 25.15
C ARG A 14 0.43 53.95 25.31
N LEU A 15 -0.38 54.99 25.48
CA LEU A 15 -1.85 54.86 25.52
C LEU A 15 -2.46 54.68 24.12
N LEU A 16 -1.73 55.10 23.07
CA LEU A 16 -2.13 54.97 21.66
C LEU A 16 -1.63 53.68 20.99
N GLN A 17 -0.68 52.97 21.60
CA GLN A 17 -0.24 51.66 21.12
C GLN A 17 -1.18 50.58 21.64
N GLY A 18 -2.27 50.35 20.91
CA GLY A 18 -3.17 49.23 21.11
C GLY A 18 -2.40 47.90 21.09
N LYS A 19 -2.63 47.07 22.10
CA LYS A 19 -2.06 45.74 22.27
C LYS A 19 -2.32 44.91 21.00
N SER A 20 -1.28 44.49 20.29
CA SER A 20 -1.41 43.52 19.20
C SER A 20 -1.88 42.20 19.81
N VAL A 21 -3.16 41.87 19.62
CA VAL A 21 -3.66 40.54 19.93
C VAL A 21 -3.06 39.60 18.90
N ASP A 22 -2.07 38.83 19.30
CA ASP A 22 -1.59 37.70 18.51
C ASP A 22 -2.76 36.73 18.36
N LYS A 23 -3.42 36.78 17.20
CA LYS A 23 -4.44 35.80 16.83
C LYS A 23 -3.71 34.49 16.56
N SER A 24 -3.51 33.68 17.59
CA SER A 24 -2.97 32.34 17.49
C SER A 24 -3.84 31.50 16.55
N GLY A 25 -3.31 31.21 15.36
CA GLY A 25 -3.96 30.52 14.26
C GLY A 25 -4.05 29.01 14.48
N PHE A 26 -4.95 28.60 15.39
CA PHE A 26 -5.36 27.21 15.51
C PHE A 26 -6.85 27.18 15.82
N THR A 27 -7.65 27.38 14.79
CA THR A 27 -9.12 27.35 14.92
C THR A 27 -9.62 25.92 14.68
N LEU A 28 -10.78 25.58 15.27
CA LEU A 28 -11.47 24.33 14.95
C LEU A 28 -11.82 24.23 13.45
N LEU A 29 -12.09 25.37 12.80
CA LEU A 29 -12.39 25.45 11.38
C LEU A 29 -11.20 24.93 10.55
N GLU A 30 -9.98 25.29 10.93
CA GLU A 30 -8.76 24.88 10.25
C GLU A 30 -8.51 23.37 10.38
N MET A 31 -8.68 22.80 11.57
CA MET A 31 -8.62 21.34 11.73
C MET A 31 -9.74 20.61 10.98
N CYS A 32 -10.94 21.20 10.87
CA CYS A 32 -12.04 20.61 10.13
C CYS A 32 -11.76 20.59 8.61
N LEU A 33 -11.24 21.68 8.05
CA LEU A 33 -10.84 21.75 6.64
C LEU A 33 -9.74 20.72 6.31
N VAL A 34 -8.78 20.52 7.21
CA VAL A 34 -7.72 19.51 7.05
C VAL A 34 -8.30 18.09 7.00
N LEU A 35 -9.22 17.74 7.92
CA LEU A 35 -9.85 16.43 7.91
C LEU A 35 -10.67 16.18 6.63
N ILE A 36 -11.31 17.23 6.08
CA ILE A 36 -12.02 17.15 4.80
C ILE A 36 -11.05 16.84 3.66
N ILE A 37 -9.93 17.57 3.56
CA ILE A 37 -8.93 17.37 2.51
C ILE A 37 -8.30 15.97 2.62
N VAL A 38 -7.87 15.57 3.82
CA VAL A 38 -7.30 14.24 4.05
C VAL A 38 -8.33 13.14 3.75
N GLY A 39 -9.61 13.35 4.11
CA GLY A 39 -10.69 12.43 3.78
C GLY A 39 -10.87 12.21 2.28
N ILE A 40 -10.84 13.28 1.48
CA ILE A 40 -10.91 13.19 0.01
C ILE A 40 -9.68 12.45 -0.55
N LEU A 41 -8.48 12.75 -0.04
CA LEU A 41 -7.26 12.06 -0.48
C LEU A 41 -7.32 10.56 -0.17
N LEU A 42 -7.79 10.16 1.01
CA LEU A 42 -7.93 8.75 1.38
C LEU A 42 -8.95 8.03 0.49
N LEU A 43 -10.05 8.67 0.11
CA LEU A 43 -11.04 8.11 -0.81
C LEU A 43 -10.45 7.80 -2.19
N ILE A 44 -9.45 8.55 -2.65
CA ILE A 44 -8.78 8.30 -3.94
C ILE A 44 -7.68 7.24 -3.79
N ILE A 45 -6.92 7.29 -2.69
CA ILE A 45 -5.77 6.41 -2.47
C ILE A 45 -6.19 4.96 -2.19
N ILE A 46 -7.17 4.75 -1.31
CA ILE A 46 -7.60 3.40 -0.88
C ILE A 46 -8.04 2.51 -2.06
N PRO A 47 -8.96 2.91 -2.95
CA PRO A 47 -9.39 2.04 -4.06
C PRO A 47 -8.26 1.75 -5.04
N ASN A 48 -7.38 2.73 -5.28
CA ASN A 48 -6.22 2.56 -6.14
C ASN A 48 -5.21 1.55 -5.55
N MET A 49 -4.95 1.63 -4.24
CA MET A 49 -4.08 0.66 -3.55
C MET A 49 -4.67 -0.76 -3.54
N LEU A 50 -5.99 -0.90 -3.35
CA LEU A 50 -6.66 -2.20 -3.38
C LEU A 50 -6.54 -2.86 -4.76
N ALA A 51 -6.78 -2.10 -5.84
CA ALA A 51 -6.62 -2.59 -7.20
C ALA A 51 -5.17 -3.00 -7.49
N GLN A 52 -4.17 -2.25 -7.01
CA GLN A 52 -2.76 -2.62 -7.20
C GLN A 52 -2.39 -3.90 -6.45
N LYS A 53 -2.91 -4.09 -5.23
CA LYS A 53 -2.71 -5.33 -4.46
C LYS A 53 -3.29 -6.54 -5.20
N GLU A 54 -4.50 -6.41 -5.76
CA GLU A 54 -5.14 -7.48 -6.53
C GLU A 54 -4.35 -7.82 -7.79
N ASN A 55 -3.92 -6.81 -8.56
CA ASN A 55 -3.09 -7.00 -9.74
C ASN A 55 -1.74 -7.68 -9.41
N ALA A 56 -1.10 -7.28 -8.30
CA ALA A 56 0.13 -7.89 -7.84
C ALA A 56 -0.07 -9.36 -7.45
N GLN A 57 -1.17 -9.68 -6.76
CA GLN A 57 -1.54 -11.06 -6.43
C GLN A 57 -1.79 -11.88 -7.69
N GLU A 58 -2.56 -11.37 -8.64
CA GLU A 58 -2.84 -12.07 -9.90
C GLU A 58 -1.55 -12.31 -10.72
N THR A 59 -0.66 -11.32 -10.77
CA THR A 59 0.63 -11.46 -11.44
C THR A 59 1.53 -12.49 -10.76
N GLY A 60 1.54 -12.51 -9.43
CA GLY A 60 2.24 -13.52 -8.64
C GLY A 60 1.70 -14.93 -8.87
N ASP A 61 0.37 -15.08 -8.90
CA ASP A 61 -0.30 -16.35 -9.17
C ASP A 61 0.02 -16.86 -10.58
N LYS A 62 -0.01 -15.98 -11.60
CA LYS A 62 0.39 -16.32 -12.97
C LYS A 62 1.86 -16.77 -13.04
N ALA A 63 2.76 -16.09 -12.34
CA ALA A 63 4.17 -16.47 -12.28
C ALA A 63 4.37 -17.82 -11.57
N LEU A 64 3.60 -18.09 -10.51
CA LEU A 64 3.62 -19.36 -9.80
C LEU A 64 3.12 -20.50 -10.70
N VAL A 65 1.99 -20.32 -11.39
CA VAL A 65 1.48 -21.29 -12.38
C VAL A 65 2.55 -21.56 -13.43
N LYS A 66 3.20 -20.51 -13.96
CA LYS A 66 4.24 -20.68 -14.96
C LYS A 66 5.45 -21.46 -14.44
N THR A 67 5.83 -21.20 -13.19
CA THR A 67 6.92 -21.94 -12.53
C THR A 67 6.57 -23.41 -12.41
N VAL A 68 5.35 -23.73 -11.96
CA VAL A 68 4.87 -25.12 -11.87
C VAL A 68 4.86 -25.79 -13.24
N GLU A 69 4.38 -25.13 -14.28
CA GLU A 69 4.45 -25.65 -15.66
C GLU A 69 5.89 -25.95 -16.09
N THR A 70 6.81 -25.01 -15.87
CA THR A 70 8.23 -25.21 -16.21
C THR A 70 8.83 -26.38 -15.43
N GLN A 71 8.56 -26.50 -14.14
CA GLN A 71 9.05 -27.61 -13.33
C GLN A 71 8.43 -28.95 -13.77
N ALA A 72 7.16 -28.94 -14.17
CA ALA A 72 6.49 -30.11 -14.69
C ALA A 72 7.12 -30.62 -16.00
N VAL A 73 7.40 -29.71 -16.93
CA VAL A 73 8.12 -30.02 -18.18
C VAL A 73 9.53 -30.53 -17.90
N LEU A 74 10.26 -29.96 -16.93
CA LEU A 74 11.59 -30.43 -16.56
C LEU A 74 11.56 -31.85 -15.98
N TYR A 75 10.58 -32.15 -15.14
CA TYR A 75 10.37 -33.49 -14.62
C TYR A 75 10.03 -34.48 -15.73
N GLU A 76 9.12 -34.11 -16.63
CA GLU A 76 8.73 -34.95 -17.78
C GLU A 76 9.93 -35.27 -18.67
N ASN A 77 10.79 -34.29 -18.97
CA ASN A 77 12.02 -34.52 -19.72
C ASN A 77 13.02 -35.42 -18.99
N ALA A 78 13.11 -35.33 -17.67
CA ALA A 78 14.06 -36.11 -16.88
C ALA A 78 13.59 -37.56 -16.62
N LYS A 79 12.27 -37.78 -16.50
CA LYS A 79 11.67 -39.05 -16.06
C LYS A 79 10.80 -39.72 -17.13
N ASN A 80 10.60 -39.07 -18.27
CA ASN A 80 9.68 -39.50 -19.35
C ASN A 80 8.27 -39.83 -18.84
N ALA A 81 7.83 -39.12 -17.80
CA ALA A 81 6.55 -39.32 -17.14
C ALA A 81 5.96 -37.97 -16.74
N LYS A 82 4.65 -37.78 -16.96
CA LYS A 82 3.95 -36.57 -16.52
C LYS A 82 3.88 -36.55 -14.99
N PRO A 83 4.34 -35.48 -14.33
CA PRO A 83 4.32 -35.39 -12.87
C PRO A 83 2.92 -35.09 -12.35
N LYS A 84 2.59 -35.67 -11.19
CA LYS A 84 1.54 -35.13 -10.32
C LYS A 84 2.09 -33.98 -9.49
N LEU A 85 1.21 -33.15 -8.95
CA LEU A 85 1.61 -32.04 -8.07
C LEU A 85 2.46 -32.53 -6.87
N GLY A 86 2.11 -33.69 -6.30
CA GLY A 86 2.84 -34.30 -5.19
C GLY A 86 4.22 -34.86 -5.58
N ASP A 87 4.42 -35.24 -6.85
CA ASP A 87 5.72 -35.71 -7.34
C ASP A 87 6.70 -34.53 -7.43
N LEU A 88 6.22 -33.35 -7.83
CA LEU A 88 7.03 -32.13 -7.88
C LEU A 88 7.45 -31.67 -6.47
N GLU A 89 6.61 -31.85 -5.46
CA GLU A 89 6.97 -31.57 -4.06
C GLU A 89 7.99 -32.59 -3.54
N SER A 90 7.71 -33.88 -3.71
CA SER A 90 8.54 -34.96 -3.16
C SER A 90 9.93 -35.02 -3.79
N ASN A 91 10.06 -34.65 -5.06
CA ASN A 91 11.33 -34.59 -5.77
C ASN A 91 12.03 -33.22 -5.65
N GLY A 92 11.50 -32.30 -4.84
CA GLY A 92 12.14 -31.02 -4.53
C GLY A 92 12.08 -29.96 -5.64
N TYR A 93 11.23 -30.16 -6.66
CA TYR A 93 11.00 -29.17 -7.72
C TYR A 93 10.14 -27.99 -7.22
N LEU A 94 9.26 -28.24 -6.25
CA LEU A 94 8.42 -27.24 -5.60
C LEU A 94 8.55 -27.31 -4.09
N THR A 95 8.50 -26.16 -3.44
CA THR A 95 8.38 -26.04 -1.98
C THR A 95 6.94 -26.27 -1.53
N SER A 96 6.75 -26.73 -0.29
CA SER A 96 5.41 -26.90 0.29
C SER A 96 4.60 -25.61 0.30
N GLU A 97 5.25 -24.45 0.42
CA GLU A 97 4.59 -23.14 0.33
C GLU A 97 4.06 -22.85 -1.08
N GLN A 98 4.84 -23.18 -2.12
CA GLN A 98 4.41 -23.04 -3.52
C GLN A 98 3.24 -23.99 -3.83
N VAL A 99 3.28 -25.22 -3.31
CA VAL A 99 2.19 -26.21 -3.45
C VAL A 99 0.93 -25.71 -2.76
N ALA A 100 1.04 -25.22 -1.53
CA ALA A 100 -0.09 -24.66 -0.78
C ALA A 100 -0.71 -23.46 -1.50
N ARG A 101 0.12 -22.50 -1.96
CA ARG A 101 -0.37 -21.36 -2.75
C ARG A 101 -1.02 -21.80 -4.06
N TYR A 102 -0.40 -22.73 -4.79
CA TYR A 102 -0.94 -23.24 -6.04
C TYR A 102 -2.31 -23.88 -5.84
N LYS A 103 -2.54 -24.61 -4.74
CA LYS A 103 -3.86 -25.18 -4.41
C LYS A 103 -4.94 -24.11 -4.24
N LEU A 104 -4.60 -22.96 -3.67
CA LEU A 104 -5.52 -21.83 -3.45
C LEU A 104 -5.89 -21.08 -4.74
N ILE A 105 -5.10 -21.20 -5.81
CA ILE A 105 -5.41 -20.56 -7.10
C ILE A 105 -6.69 -21.19 -7.68
N PRO A 106 -7.66 -20.40 -8.16
CA PRO A 106 -8.87 -20.91 -8.80
C PRO A 106 -8.57 -21.81 -10.01
N ALA A 107 -9.39 -22.85 -10.22
CA ALA A 107 -9.17 -23.84 -11.28
C ALA A 107 -9.22 -23.25 -12.70
N ASP A 108 -10.03 -22.21 -12.92
CA ASP A 108 -10.12 -21.46 -14.17
C ASP A 108 -8.80 -20.75 -14.53
N LYS A 109 -7.97 -20.43 -13.54
CA LYS A 109 -6.65 -19.80 -13.73
C LYS A 109 -5.50 -20.82 -13.81
N LYS A 110 -5.78 -22.11 -13.57
CA LYS A 110 -4.83 -23.21 -13.70
C LYS A 110 -4.94 -23.78 -15.13
N THR A 111 -4.03 -23.40 -16.02
CA THR A 111 -3.91 -23.97 -17.38
C THR A 111 -3.32 -25.38 -17.33
N ASN A 112 -4.08 -26.35 -16.81
CA ASN A 112 -3.51 -27.63 -16.38
C ASN A 112 -3.48 -28.71 -17.48
N ALA A 113 -2.71 -28.48 -18.55
CA ALA A 113 -2.41 -29.51 -19.56
C ALA A 113 -1.12 -30.32 -19.24
N VAL A 114 -0.33 -29.86 -18.26
CA VAL A 114 1.05 -30.30 -18.01
C VAL A 114 1.19 -31.19 -16.77
N LEU A 115 0.28 -31.09 -15.81
CA LEU A 115 0.21 -32.03 -14.68
C LEU A 115 -0.64 -33.24 -15.07
N ALA A 116 -0.25 -34.42 -14.59
CA ALA A 116 -1.14 -35.58 -14.63
C ALA A 116 -2.34 -35.33 -13.71
N ASP A 117 -3.53 -35.78 -14.11
CA ASP A 117 -4.70 -35.80 -13.24
C ASP A 117 -4.36 -36.57 -11.95
N GLU A 118 -4.82 -36.06 -10.80
CA GLU A 118 -4.56 -36.65 -9.48
C GLU A 118 -5.00 -38.12 -9.39
#